data_AF-A0A6V7LSC4-F1
#
_entry.id   AF-A0A6V7LSC4-F1
#
_cell.length_a   1.000
_cell.length_b   1.000
_cell.length_c   1.000
_cell.angle_alpha   90.00
_cell.angle_beta   90.00
_cell.angle_gamma   90.00
#
_symmetry.space_group_name_H-M   'P 1'
#
loop_
_entity.id
_entity.type
_entity.pdbx_description
1 polymer ?
#
loop_
_entity_poly.entity_id
_entity_poly.type
_entity_poly.pdbx_seq_one_letter_code
_entity_poly.pdbx_strand_id
1 'polypeptide(L)'
;SPPLAEPSISLKDTIGCAEKSPQPRIAQRGDYWVLYNYVPMTMSVRCWESVTYTTHADYTFLDNLEPLLERWKAPISIAMHAPGADFQPTLDSIKYSRNCGSPLVAQLVTFHVYFSSKHVPKV
;
A
#
# COMPACT_ATOMS: atom_id res chain seq x y z
N SER A 1 -13.70 -50.61 5.80
CA SER A 1 -12.69 -49.78 5.13
C SER A 1 -12.77 -48.36 5.66
N PRO A 2 -11.66 -47.68 5.96
CA PRO A 2 -11.69 -46.26 6.26
C PRO A 2 -12.10 -45.49 5.00
N PRO A 3 -12.77 -44.33 5.11
CA PRO A 3 -13.01 -43.47 3.96
C PRO A 3 -11.67 -42.96 3.42
N LEU A 4 -11.50 -43.02 2.10
CA LEU A 4 -10.40 -42.33 1.42
C LEU A 4 -10.56 -40.83 1.73
N ALA A 5 -9.53 -40.21 2.32
CA ALA A 5 -9.54 -38.78 2.59
C ALA A 5 -9.79 -38.01 1.29
N GLU A 6 -10.81 -37.16 1.26
CA GLU A 6 -11.04 -36.30 0.10
C GLU A 6 -9.84 -35.37 -0.10
N PRO A 7 -9.41 -35.14 -1.36
CA PRO A 7 -8.31 -34.24 -1.64
C PRO A 7 -8.67 -32.83 -1.15
N SER A 8 -7.96 -32.33 -0.13
CA SER A 8 -8.15 -30.98 0.38
C SER A 8 -7.58 -29.96 -0.61
N ILE A 9 -8.45 -29.21 -1.26
CA ILE A 9 -8.06 -28.10 -2.12
C ILE A 9 -7.51 -26.97 -1.23
N SER A 10 -6.36 -26.40 -1.57
CA SER A 10 -5.75 -25.32 -0.80
C SER A 10 -6.41 -23.97 -1.10
N LEU A 11 -6.36 -23.03 -0.14
CA LEU A 11 -6.85 -21.66 -0.35
C LEU A 11 -6.14 -20.96 -1.53
N LYS A 12 -4.85 -21.25 -1.72
CA LYS A 12 -4.06 -20.71 -2.82
C LYS A 12 -4.65 -21.13 -4.18
N ASP A 13 -5.02 -22.40 -4.31
CA ASP A 13 -5.55 -22.95 -5.57
C ASP A 13 -6.98 -22.47 -5.83
N THR A 14 -7.80 -22.33 -4.78
CA THR A 14 -9.18 -21.84 -4.88
C THR A 14 -9.27 -20.37 -5.26
N ILE A 15 -8.42 -19.51 -4.69
CA ILE A 15 -8.47 -18.06 -4.94
C ILE A 15 -7.82 -17.69 -6.28
N GLY A 16 -6.74 -18.38 -6.68
CA GLY A 16 -6.08 -18.14 -7.96
C GLY A 16 -5.51 -16.72 -8.16
N CYS A 17 -5.19 -16.02 -7.07
CA CYS A 17 -4.64 -14.67 -7.14
C CYS A 17 -3.19 -14.64 -7.60
N ALA A 18 -2.80 -13.52 -8.22
CA ALA A 18 -1.43 -13.27 -8.63
C ALA A 18 -0.72 -12.39 -7.60
N GLU A 19 0.37 -12.93 -7.03
CA GLU A 19 1.28 -12.17 -6.19
C GLU A 19 1.78 -10.91 -6.90
N LYS A 20 1.85 -9.80 -6.16
CA LYS A 20 2.35 -8.52 -6.68
C LYS A 20 3.76 -8.28 -6.15
N SER A 21 4.63 -7.75 -7.01
CA SER A 21 5.99 -7.40 -6.61
C SER A 21 5.96 -6.25 -5.59
N PRO A 22 6.63 -6.39 -4.43
CA PRO A 22 6.79 -5.32 -3.46
C PRO A 22 7.90 -4.33 -3.86
N GLN A 23 8.61 -4.58 -4.97
CA GLN A 23 9.75 -3.78 -5.37
C GLN A 23 9.32 -2.37 -5.81
N PRO A 24 10.06 -1.32 -5.42
CA PRO A 24 9.86 0.01 -5.95
C PRO A 24 9.96 0.02 -7.47
N ARG A 25 9.06 0.75 -8.14
CA ARG A 25 9.17 1.01 -9.58
C ARG A 25 8.56 2.34 -9.94
N ILE A 26 9.13 2.99 -10.95
CA ILE A 26 8.59 4.20 -11.53
C ILE A 26 7.85 3.83 -12.81
N ALA A 27 6.69 4.44 -13.03
CA ALA A 27 5.98 4.31 -14.29
C ALA A 27 5.24 5.59 -14.62
N GLN A 28 4.89 5.73 -15.90
CA GLN A 28 4.02 6.78 -16.36
C GLN A 28 2.62 6.22 -16.67
N ARG A 29 1.59 6.97 -16.27
CA ARG A 29 0.17 6.68 -16.51
C ARG A 29 -0.47 7.93 -17.11
N GLY A 30 -0.45 8.04 -18.44
CA GLY A 30 -0.84 9.27 -19.13
C GLY A 30 0.08 10.44 -18.73
N ASP A 31 -0.51 11.54 -18.26
CA ASP A 31 0.23 12.74 -17.84
C ASP A 31 0.74 12.67 -16.39
N TYR A 32 0.71 11.49 -15.76
CA TYR A 32 1.13 11.31 -14.36
C TYR A 32 2.32 10.38 -14.25
N TRP A 33 3.27 10.78 -13.40
CA TRP A 33 4.31 9.89 -12.87
C TRP A 33 3.79 9.19 -11.62
N VAL A 34 4.07 7.90 -11.53
CA VAL A 34 3.71 7.06 -10.38
C VAL A 34 4.96 6.36 -9.86
N LEU A 35 5.30 6.65 -8.61
CA LEU A 35 6.31 5.97 -7.81
C LEU A 35 5.61 4.85 -7.03
N TYR A 36 5.59 3.65 -7.60
CA TYR A 36 4.98 2.48 -6.96
C TYR A 36 5.87 1.96 -5.84
N ASN A 37 5.26 1.53 -4.74
CA ASN A 37 5.93 0.97 -3.57
C ASN A 37 7.04 1.90 -3.05
N TYR A 38 6.79 3.22 -3.06
CA TYR A 38 7.78 4.22 -2.67
C TYR A 38 8.16 4.08 -1.20
N VAL A 39 7.17 3.77 -0.35
CA VAL A 39 7.40 3.34 1.03
C VAL A 39 6.62 2.04 1.26
N PRO A 40 7.27 0.86 1.18
CA PRO A 40 6.60 -0.42 1.35
C PRO A 40 6.24 -0.70 2.81
N MET A 41 5.22 -1.53 3.01
CA MET A 41 4.93 -2.15 4.29
C MET A 41 6.03 -3.15 4.67
N THR A 42 6.22 -3.44 5.96
CA THR A 42 7.24 -4.38 6.42
C THR A 42 6.75 -5.82 6.53
N MET A 43 5.44 -6.06 6.67
CA MET A 43 4.91 -7.41 6.67
C MET A 43 4.90 -8.02 5.27
N SER A 44 5.07 -9.33 5.21
CA SER A 44 4.85 -10.12 3.99
C SER A 44 3.53 -10.85 4.14
N VAL A 45 2.60 -10.58 3.22
CA VAL A 45 1.26 -11.19 3.19
C VAL A 45 1.05 -11.74 1.80
N ARG A 46 0.66 -13.01 1.70
CA ARG A 46 0.33 -13.63 0.41
C ARG A 46 -1.01 -13.12 -0.09
N CYS A 47 -1.18 -13.11 -1.41
CA CYS A 47 -2.40 -12.58 -2.02
C CYS A 47 -3.67 -13.37 -1.64
N TRP A 48 -3.53 -14.62 -1.16
CA TRP A 48 -4.64 -15.46 -0.70
C TRP A 48 -4.83 -15.45 0.82
N GLU A 49 -3.96 -14.76 1.57
CA GLU A 49 -4.03 -14.67 3.04
C GLU A 49 -4.84 -13.47 3.52
N SER A 50 -5.02 -12.45 2.68
CA SER A 50 -5.70 -11.22 3.06
C SER A 50 -6.28 -10.47 1.87
N VAL A 51 -7.08 -9.45 2.17
CA VAL A 51 -7.61 -8.49 1.19
C VAL A 51 -6.92 -7.15 1.46
N THR A 52 -6.42 -6.50 0.40
CA THR A 52 -5.80 -5.18 0.52
C THR A 52 -6.85 -4.09 0.28
N TYR A 53 -7.06 -3.23 1.26
CA TYR A 53 -7.85 -2.02 1.06
C TYR A 53 -7.03 -1.02 0.25
N THR A 54 -7.54 -0.61 -0.91
CA THR A 54 -6.84 0.30 -1.82
C THR A 54 -7.54 1.64 -1.84
N THR A 55 -6.80 2.72 -1.56
CA THR A 55 -7.35 4.09 -1.54
C THR A 55 -6.34 5.10 -2.08
N HIS A 56 -6.75 6.35 -2.16
CA HIS A 56 -5.91 7.49 -2.50
C HIS A 56 -6.10 8.60 -1.46
N ALA A 57 -5.11 9.47 -1.31
CA ALA A 57 -5.14 10.60 -0.40
C ALA A 57 -4.12 11.66 -0.84
N ASP A 58 -4.12 12.81 -0.16
CA ASP A 58 -2.95 13.68 -0.06
C ASP A 58 -2.47 13.70 1.41
N TYR A 59 -1.38 14.43 1.68
CA TYR A 59 -0.77 14.46 3.01
C TYR A 59 -1.66 15.07 4.11
N THR A 60 -2.73 15.78 3.76
CA THR A 60 -3.64 16.44 4.71
C THR A 60 -4.67 15.49 5.34
N PHE A 61 -4.82 14.26 4.81
CA PHE A 61 -5.82 13.29 5.27
C PHE A 61 -5.23 12.05 5.98
N LEU A 62 -3.92 12.04 6.27
CA LEU A 62 -3.26 10.88 6.89
C LEU A 62 -3.61 10.68 8.38
N ASP A 63 -4.26 11.65 9.01
CA ASP A 63 -4.86 11.53 10.34
C ASP A 63 -5.93 10.41 10.40
N ASN A 64 -6.61 10.15 9.30
CA ASN A 64 -7.62 9.09 9.19
C ASN A 64 -7.02 7.68 9.06
N LEU A 65 -5.71 7.55 8.85
CA LEU A 65 -5.07 6.27 8.57
C LEU A 65 -5.06 5.33 9.78
N GLU A 66 -4.77 5.88 10.96
CA GLU A 66 -4.70 5.11 12.20
C GLU A 66 -6.05 4.47 12.59
N PRO A 67 -7.17 5.22 12.69
CA PRO A 67 -8.46 4.61 13.00
C PRO A 67 -8.93 3.61 11.92
N LEU A 68 -8.52 3.81 10.66
CA LEU A 68 -8.78 2.85 9.59
C LEU A 68 -8.00 1.54 9.81
N LEU A 69 -6.71 1.62 10.13
CA LEU A 69 -5.87 0.45 10.41
C LEU A 69 -6.37 -0.36 11.60
N GLU A 70 -6.79 0.32 12.67
CA GLU A 70 -7.32 -0.34 13.87
C GLU A 70 -8.58 -1.16 13.61
N ARG A 71 -9.40 -0.74 12.64
CA ARG A 71 -10.63 -1.43 12.24
C ARG A 71 -10.40 -2.47 11.16
N TRP A 72 -9.58 -2.15 10.16
CA TRP A 72 -9.33 -3.02 9.01
C TRP A 72 -8.41 -4.20 9.36
N LYS A 73 -7.33 -3.96 10.11
CA LYS A 73 -6.36 -4.97 10.56
C LYS A 73 -5.81 -5.87 9.44
N ALA A 74 -5.68 -5.33 8.24
CA ALA A 74 -5.16 -6.00 7.05
C ALA A 74 -4.39 -4.98 6.18
N PRO A 75 -3.69 -5.41 5.11
CA PRO A 75 -2.90 -4.50 4.29
C PRO A 75 -3.71 -3.35 3.70
N ILE A 76 -3.08 -2.18 3.61
CA ILE A 76 -3.60 -0.99 2.93
C ILE A 76 -2.59 -0.52 1.88
N SER A 77 -3.08 -0.27 0.66
CA SER A 77 -2.33 0.36 -0.42
C SER A 77 -2.88 1.77 -0.63
N ILE A 78 -2.02 2.80 -0.45
CA ILE A 78 -2.42 4.20 -0.56
C ILE A 78 -1.64 4.88 -1.69
N ALA A 79 -2.37 5.47 -2.64
CA ALA A 79 -1.78 6.37 -3.63
C ALA A 79 -1.84 7.83 -3.13
N MET A 80 -0.68 8.39 -2.81
CA MET A 80 -0.51 9.76 -2.33
C MET A 80 -0.35 10.70 -3.52
N HIS A 81 -1.27 11.66 -3.67
CA HIS A 81 -1.14 12.75 -4.61
C HIS A 81 -0.19 13.81 -4.04
N ALA A 82 0.93 14.06 -4.71
CA ALA A 82 1.97 14.95 -4.19
C ALA A 82 2.64 15.80 -5.30
N PRO A 83 1.90 16.72 -5.93
CA PRO A 83 2.41 17.57 -7.00
C PRO A 83 3.34 18.67 -6.47
N GLY A 84 4.40 18.99 -7.22
CA GLY A 84 5.24 20.16 -6.98
C GLY A 84 5.76 20.28 -5.54
N ALA A 85 5.28 21.29 -4.81
CA ALA A 85 5.71 21.57 -3.44
C ALA A 85 5.17 20.58 -2.40
N ASP A 86 4.15 19.78 -2.74
CA ASP A 86 3.49 18.86 -1.80
C ASP A 86 4.28 17.56 -1.59
N PHE A 87 5.31 17.31 -2.41
CA PHE A 87 6.12 16.10 -2.34
C PHE A 87 6.83 15.95 -1.00
N GLN A 88 7.56 16.98 -0.57
CA GLN A 88 8.30 16.94 0.69
C GLN A 88 7.37 16.83 1.92
N PRO A 89 6.31 17.67 2.06
CA PRO A 89 5.30 17.48 3.10
C PRO A 89 4.70 16.08 3.11
N THR A 90 4.42 15.48 1.95
CA THR A 90 3.92 14.11 1.85
C THR A 90 4.89 13.10 2.47
N LEU A 91 6.19 13.21 2.17
CA LEU A 91 7.19 12.31 2.73
C LEU A 91 7.37 12.51 4.24
N ASP A 92 7.33 13.76 4.70
CA ASP A 92 7.42 14.08 6.12
C ASP A 92 6.22 13.54 6.90
N SER A 93 5.01 13.65 6.35
CA SER A 93 3.79 13.06 6.94
C SER A 93 3.86 11.53 6.98
N ILE A 94 4.29 10.86 5.89
CA ILE A 94 4.49 9.40 5.88
C ILE A 94 5.53 9.00 6.94
N LYS A 95 6.65 9.73 7.03
CA LYS A 95 7.71 9.48 8.00
C LYS A 95 7.21 9.64 9.44
N TYR A 96 6.42 10.68 9.70
CA TYR A 96 5.80 10.89 11.01
C TYR A 96 4.83 9.76 11.36
N SER A 97 3.88 9.43 10.48
CA SER A 97 2.91 8.35 10.73
C SER A 97 3.58 7.00 10.99
N ARG A 98 4.71 6.70 10.31
CA ARG A 98 5.43 5.43 10.47
C ARG A 98 6.28 5.36 11.74
N ASN A 99 6.92 6.46 12.14
CA ASN A 99 7.92 6.45 13.21
C ASN A 99 7.37 6.97 14.55
N CYS A 100 6.31 7.78 14.51
CA CYS A 100 5.73 8.44 15.67
C CYS A 100 4.26 8.06 15.91
N GLY A 101 3.56 7.56 14.90
CA GLY A 101 2.18 7.06 15.01
C GLY A 101 2.10 5.56 15.32
N SER A 102 0.96 4.95 14.99
CA SER A 102 0.75 3.51 15.17
C SER A 102 1.80 2.64 14.45
N PRO A 103 2.36 1.60 15.10
CA PRO A 103 3.27 0.65 14.45
C PRO A 103 2.60 -0.11 13.28
N LEU A 104 1.27 -0.15 13.24
CA LEU A 104 0.50 -0.75 12.14
C LEU A 104 0.76 -0.04 10.81
N VAL A 105 1.11 1.26 10.81
CA VAL A 105 1.41 2.00 9.59
C VAL A 105 2.64 1.40 8.90
N ALA A 106 3.70 1.14 9.66
CA ALA A 106 4.91 0.52 9.12
C ALA A 106 4.67 -0.93 8.66
N GLN A 107 3.83 -1.66 9.42
CA GLN A 107 3.58 -3.08 9.20
C GLN A 107 2.66 -3.38 8.03
N LEU A 108 1.59 -2.60 7.84
CA LEU A 108 0.48 -2.93 6.95
C LEU A 108 0.26 -1.95 5.80
N VAL A 109 0.93 -0.80 5.78
CA VAL A 109 0.68 0.24 4.76
C VAL A 109 1.81 0.33 3.75
N THR A 110 1.45 0.21 2.48
CA THR A 110 2.32 0.54 1.35
C THR A 110 1.86 1.86 0.73
N PHE A 111 2.77 2.83 0.68
CA PHE A 111 2.54 4.12 0.05
C PHE A 111 3.13 4.15 -1.35
N HIS A 112 2.30 4.58 -2.29
CA HIS A 112 2.67 4.96 -3.64
C HIS A 112 2.58 6.49 -3.72
N VAL A 113 3.39 7.13 -4.54
CA VAL A 113 3.32 8.59 -4.73
C VAL A 113 3.10 8.88 -6.19
N TYR A 114 2.20 9.80 -6.52
CA TYR A 114 1.96 10.22 -7.90
C TYR A 114 1.76 11.73 -8.03
N PHE A 115 2.14 12.25 -9.19
CA PHE A 115 2.03 13.66 -9.53
C PHE A 115 1.98 13.86 -11.04
N SER A 116 1.38 14.96 -11.48
CA SER A 116 1.34 15.31 -12.90
C SER A 116 2.72 15.71 -13.42
N SER A 117 3.05 15.36 -14.67
CA SER A 117 4.23 15.82 -15.40
C SER A 117 4.33 17.35 -15.51
N LYS A 118 3.23 18.09 -15.30
CA LYS A 118 3.24 19.56 -15.24
C LYS A 118 3.72 20.10 -13.90
N HIS A 119 3.67 19.28 -12.85
CA HIS A 119 4.00 19.63 -11.48
C HIS A 119 4.97 18.60 -10.90
N VAL A 120 6.09 18.40 -11.59
CA VAL A 120 7.18 17.53 -11.10
C VAL A 120 7.78 18.14 -9.83
N PRO A 121 7.97 17.36 -8.75
CA PRO A 121 8.63 17.82 -7.54
C PRO A 121 10.01 18.40 -7.83
N LYS A 122 10.32 19.54 -7.22
CA LYS A 122 11.65 20.13 -7.27
C LYS A 122 12.46 19.59 -6.10
N VAL A 123 13.62 18.99 -6.40
CA VAL A 123 14.64 18.63 -5.41
C VAL A 123 15.25 19.88 -4.78
#